data_AF-A0AAN9MGV7-F1
#
_entry.id   AF-A0AAN9MGV7-F1
#
_cell.length_a   1.000
_cell.length_b   1.000
_cell.length_c   1.000
_cell.angle_alpha   90.00
_cell.angle_beta   90.00
_cell.angle_gamma   90.00
#
_symmetry.space_group_name_H-M   'P 1'
#
loop_
_entity.id
_entity.type
_entity.pdbx_description
1 polymer ?
#
loop_
_entity_poly.entity_id
_entity_poly.type
_entity_poly.pdbx_seq_one_letter_code
_entity_poly.pdbx_strand_id
1 'polypeptide(L)'
;MTEANFTEKQLGRKLDMYFFCYSYAHNVAPKGKFIAFVTTEAETDQPEEDLKPGIDLLGPVDEIFYDMYDRFEPCNDHEVDGCFISTSYDPTTHFEITVKDVVGMYSKITGKASDSGSGAPSPNQIIGSSAGSKTD
;
A
#
# COMPACT_ATOMS: atom_id res chain seq x y z
N MET A 1 6.25 1.21 17.44
CA MET A 1 6.12 0.67 16.09
C MET A 1 7.48 0.11 15.75
N THR A 2 7.53 -1.15 15.34
CA THR A 2 8.78 -1.80 14.93
C THR A 2 8.57 -2.33 13.51
N GLU A 3 9.46 -1.96 12.61
CA GLU A 3 9.47 -2.37 11.20
C GLU A 3 10.83 -2.99 10.90
N ALA A 4 10.84 -4.09 10.16
CA ALA A 4 12.06 -4.72 9.67
C ALA A 4 11.85 -5.25 8.25
N ASN A 5 12.89 -5.15 7.42
CA ASN A 5 12.97 -5.83 6.14
C ASN A 5 14.04 -6.93 6.25
N PHE A 6 13.67 -8.15 5.87
CA PHE A 6 14.57 -9.28 5.70
C PHE A 6 14.77 -9.54 4.22
N THR A 7 16.01 -9.41 3.75
CA THR A 7 16.28 -9.55 2.33
C THR A 7 16.20 -11.01 1.89
N GLU A 8 15.85 -11.22 0.63
CA GLU A 8 15.84 -12.51 -0.06
C GLU A 8 17.04 -13.41 0.28
N LYS A 9 18.25 -12.82 0.28
CA LYS A 9 19.50 -13.52 0.57
C LYS A 9 19.62 -13.97 2.03
N GLN A 10 19.09 -13.21 2.98
CA GLN A 10 19.14 -13.55 4.40
C GLN A 10 18.23 -14.74 4.72
N LEU A 11 17.13 -14.88 3.98
CA LEU A 11 16.12 -15.93 4.18
C LEU A 11 16.27 -17.11 3.22
N GLY A 12 17.20 -17.04 2.26
CA GLY A 12 17.35 -18.08 1.22
C GLY A 12 16.17 -18.15 0.26
N ARG A 13 15.53 -17.01 0.02
CA ARG A 13 14.31 -16.84 -0.78
C ARG A 13 14.58 -16.07 -2.07
N LYS A 14 13.56 -15.96 -2.93
CA LYS A 14 13.63 -15.11 -4.13
C LYS A 14 13.15 -13.70 -3.86
N LEU A 15 12.21 -13.54 -2.93
CA LEU A 15 11.55 -12.26 -2.64
C LEU A 15 11.81 -11.85 -1.19
N ASP A 16 11.91 -10.54 -0.99
CA ASP A 16 12.07 -9.93 0.34
C ASP A 16 10.84 -10.20 1.21
N MET A 17 11.04 -10.13 2.52
CA MET A 17 9.98 -10.26 3.51
C MET A 17 9.97 -9.05 4.43
N TYR A 18 8.78 -8.52 4.64
CA TYR A 18 8.56 -7.37 5.51
C TYR A 18 7.90 -7.82 6.79
N PHE A 19 8.33 -7.20 7.88
CA PHE A 19 7.81 -7.43 9.21
C PHE A 19 7.39 -6.10 9.81
N PHE A 20 6.20 -6.10 10.40
CA PHE A 20 5.69 -4.94 11.10
C PHE A 20 4.95 -5.33 12.37
N CYS A 21 5.24 -4.65 13.48
CA CYS A 21 4.61 -4.92 14.76
C CYS A 21 3.99 -3.67 15.40
N TYR A 22 2.71 -3.81 15.75
CA TYR A 22 1.96 -2.89 16.59
C TYR A 22 1.69 -3.49 17.97
N SER A 23 1.34 -2.61 18.91
CA SER A 23 1.02 -2.97 20.28
C SER A 23 -0.02 -2.01 20.85
N TYR A 24 -0.38 -2.22 22.11
CA TYR A 24 -1.20 -1.29 22.90
C TYR A 24 -0.79 0.19 22.78
N ALA A 25 0.50 0.49 22.60
CA ALA A 25 0.98 1.87 22.45
C ALA A 25 0.38 2.61 21.23
N HIS A 26 -0.19 1.88 20.27
CA HIS A 26 -0.83 2.41 19.07
C HIS A 26 -2.36 2.27 19.12
N ASN A 27 -2.92 1.83 20.26
CA ASN A 27 -4.35 1.59 20.47
C ASN A 27 -5.01 0.58 19.53
N VAL A 28 -4.22 -0.38 18.99
CA VAL A 28 -4.74 -1.43 18.09
C VAL A 28 -4.84 -2.82 18.76
N ALA A 29 -4.29 -2.97 19.97
CA ALA A 29 -4.29 -4.23 20.72
C ALA A 29 -4.48 -3.98 22.23
N PRO A 30 -5.02 -4.94 23.00
CA PRO A 30 -5.06 -4.86 24.46
C PRO A 30 -3.67 -4.77 25.10
N LYS A 31 -3.60 -4.27 26.34
CA LYS A 31 -2.33 -4.17 27.10
C LYS A 31 -1.68 -5.55 27.24
N GLY A 32 -0.40 -5.64 26.88
CA GLY A 32 0.37 -6.89 26.93
C GLY A 32 0.20 -7.78 25.69
N LYS A 33 -0.54 -7.34 24.68
CA LYS A 33 -0.66 -8.03 23.38
C LYS A 33 -0.01 -7.22 22.26
N PHE A 34 0.40 -7.93 21.23
CA PHE A 34 1.06 -7.42 20.03
C PHE A 34 0.35 -7.97 18.80
N ILE A 35 0.30 -7.18 17.73
CA ILE A 35 -0.15 -7.62 16.41
C ILE A 35 1.05 -7.51 15.50
N ALA A 36 1.48 -8.64 14.95
CA ALA A 36 2.57 -8.75 14.03
C ALA A 36 2.04 -9.10 12.63
N PHE A 37 2.49 -8.36 11.64
CA PHE A 37 2.29 -8.65 10.22
C PHE A 37 3.61 -9.13 9.64
N VAL A 38 3.55 -10.26 8.94
CA VAL A 38 4.64 -10.79 8.13
C VAL A 38 4.10 -10.84 6.71
N THR A 39 4.71 -10.10 5.79
CA THR A 39 4.23 -9.95 4.42
C THR A 39 5.36 -10.18 3.43
N THR A 40 5.02 -10.75 2.27
CA THR A 40 5.95 -11.00 1.17
C THR A 40 5.12 -11.15 -0.10
N GLU A 41 5.75 -11.06 -1.27
CA GLU A 41 5.10 -11.53 -2.48
C GLU A 41 5.05 -13.07 -2.49
N ALA A 42 3.92 -13.60 -2.94
CA ALA A 42 3.70 -15.04 -3.02
C ALA A 42 4.66 -15.67 -4.05
N GLU A 43 5.46 -16.62 -3.60
CA GLU A 43 6.26 -17.51 -4.47
C GLU A 43 5.49 -18.81 -4.77
N THR A 44 4.49 -19.13 -3.94
CA THR A 44 3.64 -20.31 -4.02
C THR A 44 2.18 -19.96 -3.72
N ASP A 45 1.26 -20.89 -3.99
CA ASP A 45 -0.16 -20.78 -3.59
C ASP A 45 -0.39 -21.17 -2.11
N GLN A 46 0.67 -21.37 -1.32
CA GLN A 46 0.61 -21.78 0.08
C GLN A 46 1.25 -20.70 0.98
N PRO A 47 0.46 -19.75 1.53
CA PRO A 47 1.01 -18.65 2.31
C PRO A 47 1.75 -19.12 3.57
N GLU A 48 1.41 -20.29 4.12
CA GLU A 48 2.09 -20.87 5.27
C GLU A 48 3.54 -21.21 4.98
N GLU A 49 3.84 -21.75 3.79
CA GLU A 49 5.21 -22.12 3.39
C GLU A 49 6.07 -20.87 3.19
N ASP A 50 5.52 -19.88 2.48
CA ASP A 50 6.20 -18.63 2.21
C ASP A 50 6.46 -17.87 3.52
N LEU A 51 5.46 -17.72 4.39
CA LEU A 51 5.59 -16.88 5.59
C LEU A 51 6.34 -17.55 6.74
N LYS A 52 6.53 -18.88 6.69
CA LYS A 52 7.17 -19.66 7.77
C LYS A 52 8.50 -19.06 8.26
N PRO A 53 9.47 -18.69 7.40
CA PRO A 53 10.75 -18.17 7.86
C PRO A 53 10.63 -16.90 8.70
N GLY A 54 9.67 -16.02 8.41
CA GLY A 54 9.42 -14.81 9.20
C GLY A 54 8.66 -15.09 10.48
N ILE A 55 7.68 -16.00 10.42
CA ILE A 55 6.90 -16.42 11.59
C ILE A 55 7.80 -17.09 12.64
N ASP A 56 8.76 -17.92 12.21
CA ASP A 56 9.71 -18.59 13.10
C ASP A 56 10.57 -17.57 13.92
N LEU A 57 10.75 -16.34 13.44
CA LEU A 57 11.47 -15.27 14.14
C LEU A 57 10.66 -14.62 15.27
N LEU A 58 9.33 -14.77 15.27
CA LEU A 58 8.44 -14.17 16.27
C LEU A 58 8.48 -14.90 17.62
N GLY A 59 8.95 -16.15 17.62
CA GLY A 59 8.85 -17.03 18.79
C GLY A 59 7.41 -17.54 18.99
N PRO A 60 6.95 -17.74 20.24
CA PRO A 60 5.59 -18.19 20.51
C PRO A 60 4.53 -17.20 20.01
N VAL A 61 3.61 -17.68 19.18
CA VAL A 61 2.48 -16.91 18.67
C VAL A 61 1.18 -17.49 19.24
N ASP A 62 0.31 -16.63 19.77
CA ASP A 62 -0.98 -17.06 20.33
C ASP A 62 -1.94 -17.57 19.24
N GLU A 63 -2.07 -16.81 18.14
CA GLU A 63 -2.97 -17.08 17.02
C GLU A 63 -2.37 -16.55 15.71
N ILE A 64 -2.57 -17.27 14.61
CA ILE A 64 -2.10 -16.89 13.27
C ILE A 64 -3.27 -16.89 12.29
N PHE A 65 -3.33 -15.84 11.45
CA PHE A 65 -4.28 -15.72 10.35
C PHE A 65 -3.50 -15.57 9.06
N TYR A 66 -3.72 -16.48 8.12
CA TYR A 66 -3.12 -16.42 6.79
C TYR A 66 -4.11 -15.79 5.81
N ASP A 67 -3.59 -14.91 4.97
CA ASP A 67 -4.35 -14.27 3.90
C ASP A 67 -3.47 -14.04 2.68
N MET A 68 -4.07 -14.10 1.50
CA MET A 68 -3.40 -13.94 0.22
C MET A 68 -4.33 -13.21 -0.75
N TYR A 69 -3.78 -12.24 -1.46
CA TYR A 69 -4.54 -11.39 -2.37
C TYR A 69 -3.82 -11.27 -3.71
N ASP A 70 -4.59 -11.36 -4.79
CA ASP A 70 -4.13 -10.95 -6.11
C ASP A 70 -3.93 -9.44 -6.15
N ARG A 71 -2.85 -8.99 -6.80
CA ARG A 71 -2.63 -7.58 -7.08
C ARG A 71 -2.99 -7.24 -8.52
N PHE A 72 -3.70 -6.14 -8.66
CA PHE A 72 -4.14 -5.61 -9.94
C PHE A 72 -3.53 -4.24 -10.23
N GLU A 73 -3.32 -3.98 -11.51
CA GLU A 73 -2.95 -2.68 -12.05
C GLU A 73 -3.96 -2.25 -13.14
N PRO A 74 -4.16 -0.93 -13.35
CA PRO A 74 -5.05 -0.44 -14.38
C PRO A 74 -4.57 -0.85 -15.77
N CYS A 75 -5.47 -1.42 -16.59
CA CYS A 75 -5.22 -1.75 -17.99
C CYS A 75 -5.96 -0.84 -18.98
N ASN A 76 -6.69 0.15 -18.46
CA ASN A 76 -7.55 1.03 -19.25
C ASN A 76 -6.81 2.29 -19.76
N ASP A 77 -7.39 2.92 -20.78
CA ASP A 77 -6.96 4.23 -21.25
C ASP A 77 -7.88 5.32 -20.66
N HIS A 78 -7.41 5.92 -19.56
CA HIS A 78 -8.11 6.97 -18.83
C HIS A 78 -8.47 8.20 -19.68
N GLU A 79 -7.75 8.49 -20.77
CA GLU A 79 -8.08 9.60 -21.68
C GLU A 79 -9.32 9.27 -22.54
N VAL A 80 -9.59 7.99 -22.76
CA VAL A 80 -10.72 7.51 -23.57
C VAL A 80 -11.98 7.33 -22.72
N ASP A 81 -11.84 6.74 -21.53
CA ASP A 81 -12.98 6.35 -20.68
C ASP A 81 -13.21 7.26 -19.47
N GLY A 82 -12.28 8.17 -19.15
CA GLY A 82 -12.36 9.04 -17.98
C GLY A 82 -12.29 8.29 -16.63
N CYS A 83 -11.86 7.02 -16.62
CA CYS A 83 -11.75 6.20 -15.43
C CYS A 83 -10.31 6.20 -14.90
N PHE A 84 -10.15 6.61 -13.64
CA PHE A 84 -8.86 6.66 -12.95
C PHE A 84 -8.85 5.61 -11.85
N ILE A 85 -8.13 4.52 -12.08
CA ILE A 85 -8.10 3.34 -11.21
C ILE A 85 -6.75 3.30 -10.50
N SER A 86 -6.74 2.99 -9.21
CA SER A 86 -5.52 2.79 -8.44
C SER A 86 -4.93 1.40 -8.64
N THR A 87 -3.64 1.28 -8.40
CA THR A 87 -2.97 -0.02 -8.25
C THR A 87 -3.29 -0.65 -6.89
N SER A 88 -3.20 -1.98 -6.80
CA SER A 88 -3.32 -2.69 -5.51
C SER A 88 -2.10 -2.41 -4.63
N TYR A 89 -2.29 -2.40 -3.31
CA TYR A 89 -1.19 -2.26 -2.35
C TYR A 89 -0.17 -3.40 -2.53
N ASP A 90 1.10 -3.03 -2.59
CA ASP A 90 2.21 -3.98 -2.57
C ASP A 90 2.48 -4.47 -1.11
N PRO A 91 3.33 -5.50 -0.91
CA PRO A 91 3.54 -6.06 0.42
C PRO A 91 4.47 -5.22 1.31
N THR A 92 4.97 -4.08 0.84
CA THR A 92 5.86 -3.23 1.62
C THR A 92 5.12 -2.56 2.76
N THR A 93 5.85 -2.27 3.84
CA THR A 93 5.31 -1.71 5.08
C THR A 93 5.38 -0.18 5.14
N HIS A 94 5.80 0.46 4.06
CA HIS A 94 5.94 1.90 3.93
C HIS A 94 5.19 2.43 2.71
N PHE A 95 4.72 3.68 2.78
CA PHE A 95 3.75 4.20 1.80
C PHE A 95 4.37 4.82 0.54
N GLU A 96 5.65 4.58 0.23
CA GLU A 96 6.31 5.28 -0.88
C GLU A 96 5.62 5.00 -2.22
N ILE A 97 5.34 3.72 -2.52
CA ILE A 97 4.71 3.31 -3.78
C ILE A 97 3.24 3.76 -3.81
N THR A 98 2.52 3.63 -2.69
CA THR A 98 1.15 4.16 -2.56
C THR A 98 1.10 5.66 -2.85
N VAL A 99 2.02 6.44 -2.28
CA VAL A 99 2.06 7.90 -2.49
C VAL A 99 2.33 8.22 -3.96
N LYS A 100 3.23 7.48 -4.62
CA LYS A 100 3.48 7.63 -6.07
C LYS A 100 2.22 7.36 -6.88
N ASP A 101 1.45 6.33 -6.54
CA ASP A 101 0.20 6.01 -7.25
C ASP A 101 -0.86 7.11 -7.05
N VAL A 102 -1.07 7.56 -5.81
CA VAL A 102 -2.00 8.65 -5.49
C VAL A 102 -1.62 9.95 -6.23
N VAL A 103 -0.34 10.32 -6.20
CA VAL A 103 0.18 11.52 -6.88
C VAL A 103 0.05 11.39 -8.40
N GLY A 104 0.33 10.21 -8.95
CA GLY A 104 0.16 9.90 -10.36
C GLY A 104 -1.29 10.06 -10.80
N MET A 105 -2.24 9.45 -10.07
CA MET A 105 -3.67 9.59 -10.34
C MET A 105 -4.13 11.04 -10.24
N TYR A 106 -3.76 11.76 -9.18
CA TYR A 106 -4.11 13.17 -9.03
C TYR A 106 -3.64 14.01 -10.22
N SER A 107 -2.42 13.76 -10.70
CA SER A 107 -1.86 14.48 -11.84
C SER A 107 -2.64 14.18 -13.13
N LYS A 108 -3.03 12.91 -13.36
CA LYS A 108 -3.88 12.51 -14.49
C LYS A 108 -5.28 13.14 -14.42
N ILE A 109 -5.92 13.15 -13.24
CA ILE A 109 -7.27 13.70 -13.04
C ILE A 109 -7.29 15.23 -13.27
N THR A 110 -6.28 15.93 -12.75
CA THR A 110 -6.30 17.39 -12.70
C THR A 110 -5.56 18.06 -13.86
N GLY A 111 -4.75 17.31 -14.62
CA GLY A 111 -3.85 17.83 -15.65
C GLY A 111 -2.71 18.71 -15.09
N LYS A 112 -2.56 18.80 -13.76
CA LYS A 112 -1.50 19.57 -13.09
C LYS A 112 -0.39 18.61 -12.69
N ALA A 113 0.85 18.94 -13.05
CA ALA A 113 2.00 18.27 -12.44
C ALA A 113 1.95 18.55 -10.93
N SER A 114 2.03 17.50 -10.10
CA SER A 114 2.14 17.68 -8.66
C SER A 114 3.44 18.39 -8.33
N ASP A 115 3.32 19.68 -8.00
CA ASP A 115 4.41 20.48 -7.47
C ASP A 115 4.62 20.00 -6.02
N SER A 116 5.66 19.21 -5.76
CA SER A 116 6.01 18.74 -4.40
C SER A 116 6.55 19.87 -3.49
N GLY A 117 6.20 21.13 -3.77
CA GLY A 117 6.49 22.29 -2.94
C GLY A 117 5.37 22.51 -1.94
N SER A 118 5.64 22.21 -0.67
CA SER A 118 4.92 22.57 0.57
C SER A 118 3.79 23.62 0.46
N GLY A 119 2.67 23.23 -0.12
CA GLY A 119 1.50 24.08 -0.27
C GLY A 119 0.29 23.22 -0.58
N ALA A 120 -0.42 22.75 0.45
CA ALA A 120 -1.70 22.08 0.26
C ALA A 120 -2.60 22.99 -0.60
N PRO A 121 -3.13 22.52 -1.76
CA PRO A 121 -4.03 23.33 -2.55
C PRO A 121 -5.29 23.62 -1.72
N SER A 122 -5.71 24.89 -1.70
CA SER A 122 -6.91 25.30 -0.97
C SER A 122 -8.14 24.52 -1.49
N PRO A 123 -9.10 24.13 -0.63
CA PRO A 123 -10.28 23.33 -1.02
C PRO A 123 -11.09 23.89 -2.21
N ASN A 124 -10.93 25.16 -2.53
CA ASN A 124 -11.67 25.84 -3.60
C ASN A 124 -11.09 25.64 -5.02
N GLN A 125 -10.00 24.89 -5.21
CA GLN A 125 -9.45 24.63 -6.55
C GLN A 125 -9.95 23.35 -7.23
N ILE A 126 -10.75 22.52 -6.56
CA ILE A 126 -11.18 21.20 -7.07
C ILE A 126 -12.55 21.25 -7.77
N ILE A 127 -13.34 22.28 -7.54
CA ILE A 127 -14.58 22.53 -8.28
C ILE A 127 -14.28 23.41 -9.50
N GLY A 128 -13.85 22.75 -10.58
CA GLY A 128 -13.89 23.35 -11.91
C GLY A 128 -15.32 23.77 -12.22
N SER A 129 -15.53 25.08 -12.29
CA SER A 129 -16.77 25.69 -12.76
C SER A 129 -17.12 25.14 -14.14
N SER A 130 -18.22 24.39 -14.24
CA SER A 130 -18.94 24.24 -15.50
C SER A 130 -19.53 25.62 -15.85
N ALA A 131 -18.74 26.42 -16.55
CA ALA A 131 -19.25 27.65 -17.15
C ALA A 131 -20.16 27.25 -18.31
N GLY A 132 -21.46 27.30 -18.06
CA GLY A 132 -22.47 27.27 -19.10
C GLY A 132 -22.37 28.47 -20.05
N SER A 133 -22.82 28.20 -21.28
CA SER A 133 -23.31 29.12 -22.31
C SER A 133 -22.32 30.10 -22.95
N LYS A 134 -22.08 29.89 -24.26
CA LYS A 134 -22.45 30.92 -25.24
C LYS A 134 -23.24 30.29 -26.38
N THR A 135 -24.50 30.71 -26.46
CA THR A 135 -25.31 30.79 -27.68
C THR A 135 -24.58 31.61 -28.75
N ASP A 136 -24.67 31.16 -30.00
CA ASP A 136 -25.29 31.87 -31.12
C ASP A 136 -25.71 30.85 -32.19
#